data_AF-A0A552HZ18-F1
#
_entry.id   AF-A0A552HZ18-F1
#
_cell.length_a   1.000
_cell.length_b   1.000
_cell.length_c   1.000
_cell.angle_alpha   90.00
_cell.angle_beta   90.00
_cell.angle_gamma   90.00
#
_symmetry.space_group_name_H-M   'P 1'
#
loop_
_entity.id
_entity.type
_entity.pdbx_description
1 polymer ?
#
loop_
_entity_poly.entity_id
_entity_poly.type
_entity_poly.pdbx_seq_one_letter_code
_entity_poly.pdbx_strand_id
1 'polypeptide(L)' 'MNIDTEIWQTIAAMPESLKQELLHYTKYLMVNYSQDIPPEQPPVEKRRSGILKITFVLPLPDDFEEPLEDFKEYM' A
#
# COMPACT_ATOMS: atom_id res chain seq x y z
N MET A 1 36.18 -0.60 20.03
CA MET A 1 36.55 0.02 18.73
C MET A 1 35.26 0.44 18.06
N ASN A 2 35.16 1.69 17.60
CA ASN A 2 33.97 2.18 16.93
C ASN A 2 34.12 1.90 15.42
N ILE A 3 33.20 1.15 14.83
CA ILE A 3 33.24 0.74 13.42
C ILE A 3 33.36 1.97 12.51
N ASP A 4 32.71 3.08 12.89
CA ASP A 4 32.78 4.34 12.16
C ASP A 4 34.23 4.86 12.05
N THR A 5 35.00 4.75 13.13
CA THR A 5 36.38 5.25 13.18
C THR A 5 37.33 4.43 12.29
N GLU A 6 37.12 3.12 12.18
CA GLU A 6 37.92 2.26 11.30
C GLU A 6 37.56 2.44 9.82
N ILE A 7 36.27 2.64 9.52
CA ILE A 7 35.81 2.97 8.16
C ILE A 7 36.45 4.27 7.68
N TRP A 8 36.49 5.31 8.51
CA TRP A 8 37.12 6.58 8.13
C TRP A 8 38.62 6.46 7.88
N GLN A 9 39.35 5.70 8.71
CA GLN A 9 40.79 5.48 8.56
C GLN A 9 41.11 4.70 7.27
N THR A 10 40.31 3.68 6.96
CA THR A 10 40.49 2.86 5.77
C THR A 10 40.14 3.62 4.49
N ILE A 11 39.09 4.46 4.50
CA ILE A 11 38.77 5.35 3.37
C ILE A 11 39.86 6.40 3.17
N ALA A 12 40.42 6.97 4.25
CA ALA A 12 41.46 7.98 4.15
C ALA A 12 42.75 7.43 3.48
N ALA A 13 43.12 6.19 3.79
CA ALA A 13 44.31 5.53 3.25
C ALA A 13 44.15 4.99 1.81
N MET A 14 42.94 5.06 1.23
CA MET A 14 42.58 4.39 -0.02
C MET A 14 42.88 5.23 -1.28
N PRO A 15 43.30 4.60 -2.41
CA PRO A 15 43.41 5.26 -3.72
C PRO A 15 42.05 5.72 -4.26
N GLU A 16 42.06 6.74 -5.13
CA GLU A 16 40.84 7.37 -5.64
C GLU A 16 39.95 6.41 -6.46
N SER A 17 40.53 5.48 -7.22
CA SER A 17 39.79 4.46 -7.97
C SER A 17 38.92 3.58 -7.07
N LEU A 18 39.45 3.15 -5.93
CA LEU A 18 38.74 2.24 -5.02
C LEU A 18 37.66 2.99 -4.22
N LYS A 19 37.84 4.29 -3.97
CA LYS A 19 36.78 5.15 -3.41
C LYS A 19 35.57 5.25 -4.34
N GLN A 20 35.80 5.29 -5.65
CA GLN A 20 34.72 5.31 -6.64
C GLN A 20 33.94 4.00 -6.64
N GLU A 21 34.63 2.85 -6.62
CA GLU A 21 33.98 1.54 -6.50
C GLU A 21 33.20 1.39 -5.20
N LEU A 22 33.76 1.86 -4.08
CA LEU A 22 33.08 1.87 -2.79
C LEU A 22 31.84 2.78 -2.80
N LEU A 23 31.92 3.95 -3.45
CA LEU A 23 30.77 4.83 -3.64
C LEU A 23 29.65 4.15 -4.46
N HIS A 24 30.01 3.39 -5.49
CA HIS A 24 29.02 2.62 -6.25
C HIS A 24 28.42 1.49 -5.42
N TYR A 25 29.24 0.77 -4.65
CA TYR A 25 28.78 -0.32 -3.81
C TYR A 25 27.88 0.15 -2.67
N THR A 26 28.23 1.25 -2.00
CA THR A 26 27.38 1.86 -0.96
C THR A 26 26.05 2.33 -1.53
N LYS A 27 26.03 2.94 -2.73
CA LYS A 27 24.77 3.27 -3.43
C LYS A 27 23.94 2.03 -3.75
N TYR A 28 24.58 0.96 -4.22
CA TYR A 28 23.91 -0.32 -4.48
C TYR A 28 23.28 -0.91 -3.20
N LEU A 29 24.02 -0.92 -2.10
CA LEU A 29 23.52 -1.37 -0.80
C LEU A 29 22.34 -0.51 -0.33
N MET A 30 22.44 0.81 -0.43
CA MET A 30 21.33 1.70 -0.08
C MET A 30 20.09 1.39 -0.93
N VAL A 31 20.23 1.21 -2.24
CA VAL A 31 19.07 0.93 -3.10
C VAL A 31 18.42 -0.41 -2.79
N ASN A 32 19.22 -1.47 -2.64
CA ASN A 32 18.68 -2.82 -2.43
C ASN A 32 18.05 -2.98 -1.05
N TYR A 33 18.75 -2.54 -0.01
CA TYR A 33 18.26 -2.69 1.36
C TYR A 33 17.26 -1.59 1.76
N SER A 34 17.09 -0.52 0.97
CA SER A 34 15.94 0.38 1.12
C SER A 34 14.65 -0.22 0.56
N GLN A 35 14.73 -1.25 -0.29
CA GLN A 35 13.55 -1.99 -0.77
C GLN A 35 13.12 -3.11 0.18
N ASP A 36 14.06 -3.62 1.01
CA ASP A 36 13.80 -4.65 2.02
C ASP A 36 13.21 -4.10 3.34
N ILE A 37 13.05 -2.78 3.45
CA ILE A 37 12.07 -2.21 4.36
C ILE A 37 10.75 -2.33 3.59
N PRO A 38 9.89 -3.34 3.86
CA PRO A 38 8.52 -3.23 3.40
C PRO A 38 8.07 -1.86 3.91
N PRO A 39 7.59 -0.94 3.05
CA PRO A 39 6.92 0.23 3.55
C PRO A 39 5.94 -0.31 4.59
N GLU A 40 5.91 0.29 5.77
CA GLU A 40 4.90 0.03 6.76
C GLU A 40 3.57 0.40 6.10
N GLN A 41 3.08 -0.52 5.26
CA GLN A 41 1.88 -0.35 4.49
C GLN A 41 0.83 -0.37 5.58
N PRO A 42 0.04 0.71 5.75
CA PRO A 42 -1.11 0.63 6.61
C PRO A 42 -1.87 -0.63 6.18
N PRO A 43 -2.33 -1.47 7.14
CA PRO A 43 -2.81 -2.82 6.86
C PRO A 43 -3.72 -2.74 5.65
N VAL A 44 -3.27 -3.31 4.54
CA VAL A 44 -4.03 -3.26 3.30
C VAL A 44 -5.27 -4.10 3.57
N GLU A 45 -6.35 -3.44 3.95
CA GLU A 45 -7.66 -4.06 4.04
C GLU A 45 -7.91 -4.69 2.67
N LYS A 46 -7.83 -6.03 2.64
CA LYS A 46 -8.21 -6.80 1.47
C LYS A 46 -9.63 -6.39 1.16
N ARG A 47 -9.82 -5.60 0.10
CA ARG A 47 -11.15 -5.17 -0.35
C ARG A 47 -11.95 -6.44 -0.58
N ARG A 48 -12.88 -6.73 0.34
CA ARG A 48 -13.88 -7.78 0.18
C ARG A 48 -14.87 -7.31 -0.88
N SER A 49 -14.46 -7.39 -2.15
CA SER A 49 -15.39 -7.25 -3.27
C SER A 49 -16.40 -8.40 -3.21
N GLY A 50 -17.69 -8.07 -3.33
CA GLY A 50 -18.78 -9.05 -3.30
C GLY A 50 -19.66 -9.05 -2.05
N ILE A 51 -19.37 -8.24 -1.03
CA ILE A 51 -20.31 -8.06 0.09
C ILE A 51 -21.14 -6.81 -0.16
N LEU A 52 -22.17 -6.93 -1.00
CA LEU A 52 -23.32 -6.05 -0.89
C LEU A 52 -24.07 -6.47 0.37
N LYS A 53 -23.79 -5.81 1.50
CA LYS A 53 -24.66 -5.88 2.67
C LYS A 53 -25.94 -5.13 2.29
N ILE A 54 -26.86 -5.84 1.64
CA ILE A 54 -28.19 -5.33 1.32
C ILE A 54 -28.93 -5.24 2.65
N THR A 55 -28.88 -4.06 3.24
CA THR A 55 -29.80 -3.66 4.31
C THR A 55 -30.32 -2.26 3.99
N PHE A 56 -30.87 -2.12 2.79
CA PHE A 56 -31.76 -0.99 2.52
C PHE A 56 -33.16 -1.44 2.96
N VAL A 57 -33.65 -0.85 4.05
CA VAL A 57 -35.09 -0.79 4.30
C VAL A 57 -35.54 0.47 3.57
N LEU A 58 -36.15 0.30 2.40
CA LEU A 58 -36.81 1.41 1.73
C LEU A 58 -37.96 1.87 2.65
N PRO A 59 -38.09 3.18 2.96
CA PRO A 59 -39.31 3.70 3.57
C PRO A 59 -40.39 3.66 2.49
N LEU A 60 -40.91 2.46 2.23
CA LEU A 60 -42.06 2.26 1.38
C LEU A 60 -43.25 2.86 2.12
N PRO A 61 -44.08 3.66 1.44
CA PRO A 61 -45.34 4.09 2.03
C PRO A 61 -46.23 2.86 2.24
N ASP A 62 -47.13 2.93 3.22
CA ASP A 62 -47.98 1.80 3.60
C ASP A 62 -48.91 1.31 2.47
N ASP A 63 -49.09 2.12 1.43
CA ASP A 63 -49.93 1.88 0.25
C ASP A 63 -49.18 1.30 -0.96
N PHE A 64 -47.88 1.00 -0.85
CA PHE A 64 -47.08 0.50 -1.99
C PHE A 64 -47.61 -0.81 -2.60
N GLU A 65 -48.24 -1.65 -1.79
CA GLU A 65 -48.79 -2.95 -2.24
C GLU A 65 -50.18 -2.83 -2.89
N GLU A 66 -50.77 -1.62 -2.96
CA GLU A 66 -52.07 -1.44 -3.61
C GLU A 66 -51.91 -1.37 -5.15
N PRO A 67 -52.75 -2.09 -5.92
CA PRO A 67 -52.68 -2.08 -7.37
C PRO A 67 -53.10 -0.71 -7.93
N LEU A 68 -52.24 -0.13 -8.76
CA LEU A 68 -52.54 1.13 -9.44
C LEU A 68 -53.72 0.95 -10.40
N GLU A 69 -54.58 1.97 -10.48
CA GLU A 69 -55.80 1.93 -11.28
C GLU A 69 -55.53 1.58 -12.75
N ASP A 70 -54.43 2.10 -13.30
CA ASP A 70 -54.00 1.86 -14.69
C ASP A 70 -53.62 0.39 -14.98
N PHE A 71 -53.30 -0.40 -13.94
CA PHE A 71 -52.95 -1.82 -14.09
C PHE A 71 -54.09 -2.78 -13.74
N LYS A 72 -55.23 -2.28 -13.23
CA LYS A 72 -56.40 -3.14 -12.94
C LYS A 72 -57.01 -3.76 -14.19
N GLU A 73 -56.93 -3.08 -15.33
CA GLU A 73 -57.46 -3.60 -16.60
C GLU A 73 -56.62 -4.77 -17.16
N TYR A 74 -55.41 -5.00 -16.60
CA TYR A 74 -54.45 -6.02 -17.05
C TYR A 74 -54.22 -7.19 -16.07
N MET A 75 -54.81 -7.14 -14.87
CA MET A 75 -54.80 -8.21 -13.86
C MET A 75 -56.15 -8.92 -13.84
#